data_AF-A0AA40FED7-F1
#
_entry.id   AF-A0AA40FED7-F1
#
_cell.length_a   1.000
_cell.length_b   1.000
_cell.length_c   1.000
_cell.angle_alpha   90.00
_cell.angle_beta   90.00
_cell.angle_gamma   90.00
#
_symmetry.space_group_name_H-M   'P 1'
#
loop_
_entity.id
_entity.type
_entity.pdbx_description
1 polymer ?
#
loop_
_entity_poly.entity_id
_entity_poly.type
_entity_poly.pdbx_seq_one_letter_code
_entity_poly.pdbx_strand_id
1 'polypeptide(L)'
;MESIASTSMDKTRIIEHGQGLTSAVQEIATGIFKCSYCSLEERFDFKGIKAPFSRQLSYTEECYIMKDPFSLPNKGEVLVLGADCNFCKKIVCLECSIYFGKRLCLKCASSNIQNLPSQLHSKIKNLIKEKDS
;
A
#
# COMPACT_ATOMS: atom_id res chain seq x y z
N MET A 1 52.51 7.84 20.05
CA MET A 1 51.12 7.67 20.52
C MET A 1 50.67 9.00 21.08
N GLU A 2 49.36 9.24 21.18
CA GLU A 2 48.71 10.54 21.41
C GLU A 2 48.74 11.51 20.21
N SER A 3 47.58 11.58 19.54
CA SER A 3 47.12 12.68 18.67
C SER A 3 46.73 13.89 19.56
N ILE A 4 46.35 15.09 19.12
CA ILE A 4 45.51 15.55 17.99
C ILE A 4 45.78 17.05 17.76
N ALA A 5 45.68 17.52 16.52
CA ALA A 5 45.64 18.95 16.19
C ALA A 5 44.31 19.31 15.52
N SER A 6 43.74 20.46 15.90
CA SER A 6 42.45 20.96 15.42
C SER A 6 42.61 21.95 14.26
N THR A 7 41.81 21.83 13.20
CA THR A 7 41.53 22.93 12.26
C THR A 7 40.11 22.86 11.71
N SER A 8 39.52 24.03 11.44
CA SER A 8 38.14 24.25 10.97
C SER A 8 38.12 24.76 9.52
N MET A 9 36.97 24.64 8.85
CA MET A 9 36.60 25.23 7.53
C MET A 9 37.41 24.69 6.33
N ASP A 10 36.84 24.39 5.16
CA ASP A 10 36.02 25.29 4.34
C ASP A 10 35.03 24.54 3.40
N LYS A 11 34.26 25.30 2.63
CA LYS A 11 33.08 24.96 1.85
C LYS A 11 33.38 24.97 0.35
N THR A 12 33.01 23.93 -0.40
CA THR A 12 32.99 24.01 -1.87
C THR A 12 31.76 23.30 -2.46
N ARG A 13 31.03 24.01 -3.31
CA ARG A 13 29.94 23.50 -4.15
C ARG A 13 30.49 23.27 -5.57
N ILE A 14 30.22 22.13 -6.20
CA ILE A 14 30.23 21.97 -7.66
C ILE A 14 29.04 21.10 -8.10
N ILE A 15 28.55 21.39 -9.30
CA ILE A 15 27.37 20.84 -10.00
C ILE A 15 27.71 20.94 -11.51
N GLU A 16 27.21 20.13 -12.45
CA GLU A 16 26.12 19.13 -12.43
C GLU A 16 26.29 18.12 -13.60
N HIS A 17 25.47 17.06 -13.66
CA HIS A 17 25.33 16.08 -14.78
C HIS A 17 26.44 15.01 -14.94
N GLY A 18 26.16 13.74 -15.28
CA GLY A 18 24.87 13.06 -15.48
C GLY A 18 25.03 11.63 -16.07
N GLN A 19 23.90 10.98 -16.38
CA GLN A 19 23.74 9.66 -17.04
C GLN A 19 23.95 8.37 -16.20
N GLY A 20 22.93 7.49 -16.24
CA GLY A 20 23.16 6.03 -16.22
C GLY A 20 22.62 5.23 -15.03
N LEU A 21 21.36 4.81 -15.12
CA LEU A 21 20.84 3.54 -14.57
C LEU A 21 21.06 3.26 -13.07
N THR A 22 20.14 3.76 -12.22
CA THR A 22 19.89 3.17 -10.90
C THR A 22 18.43 2.74 -10.77
N SER A 23 18.21 1.45 -10.52
CA SER A 23 16.88 0.88 -10.29
C SER A 23 16.14 1.65 -9.20
N ALA A 24 14.86 1.93 -9.40
CA ALA A 24 14.00 2.48 -8.37
C ALA A 24 13.93 1.50 -7.19
N VAL A 25 14.72 1.77 -6.14
CA VAL A 25 14.59 1.11 -4.84
C VAL A 25 13.28 1.63 -4.26
N GLN A 26 12.18 0.92 -4.53
CA GLN A 26 10.94 1.14 -3.80
C GLN A 26 11.24 0.92 -2.32
N GLU A 27 11.15 2.00 -1.54
CA GLU A 27 11.32 1.94 -0.09
C GLU A 27 10.37 0.87 0.46
N ILE A 28 10.92 -0.10 1.19
CA ILE A 28 10.13 -1.15 1.83
C ILE A 28 9.45 -0.51 3.04
N ALA A 29 8.37 0.22 2.77
CA ALA A 29 7.49 0.74 3.79
C ALA A 29 6.89 -0.44 4.55
N THR A 30 7.35 -0.61 5.79
CA THR A 30 6.71 -1.46 6.81
C THR A 30 5.93 -0.53 7.76
N GLY A 31 4.91 -1.05 8.44
CA GLY A 31 4.18 -0.23 9.39
C GLY A 31 2.87 -0.84 9.87
N ILE A 32 1.99 0.03 10.36
CA ILE A 32 0.63 -0.33 10.79
C ILE A 32 -0.37 0.09 9.72
N PHE A 33 -1.09 -0.89 9.18
CA PHE A 33 -2.27 -0.69 8.37
C PHE A 33 -3.44 -0.44 9.33
N LYS A 34 -4.22 0.61 9.09
CA LYS A 34 -5.43 0.92 9.86
C LYS A 34 -6.58 1.25 8.92
N CYS A 35 -7.64 0.45 8.94
CA CYS A 35 -8.81 0.72 8.10
C CYS A 35 -9.53 1.99 8.57
N SER A 36 -9.92 2.85 7.62
CA SER A 36 -10.63 4.11 7.93
C SER A 36 -12.12 3.95 8.23
N TYR A 37 -12.65 2.71 8.22
CA TYR A 37 -14.09 2.42 8.36
C TYR A 37 -14.42 1.22 9.25
N CYS A 38 -13.43 0.50 9.78
CA CYS A 38 -13.62 -0.57 10.76
C CYS A 38 -12.37 -0.69 11.65
N SER A 39 -12.46 -1.48 12.72
CA SER A 39 -11.37 -1.66 13.69
C SER A 39 -10.21 -2.55 13.21
N LEU A 40 -10.14 -2.93 11.92
CA LEU A 40 -9.01 -3.71 11.42
C LEU A 40 -7.73 -2.86 11.41
N GLU A 41 -6.82 -3.22 12.30
CA GLU A 41 -5.50 -2.63 12.45
C GLU A 41 -4.47 -3.75 12.57
N GLU A 42 -3.52 -3.80 11.64
CA GLU A 42 -2.55 -4.90 11.54
C GLU A 42 -1.19 -4.44 11.03
N ARG A 43 -0.14 -5.25 11.25
CA ARG A 43 1.19 -4.98 10.69
C ARG A 43 1.26 -5.34 9.21
N PHE A 44 1.89 -4.48 8.40
CA PHE A 44 2.25 -4.79 7.01
C PHE A 44 3.77 -4.76 6.79
N ASP A 45 4.23 -5.66 5.93
CA ASP A 45 5.64 -5.82 5.56
C ASP A 45 6.03 -5.02 4.29
N PHE A 46 5.05 -4.60 3.50
CA PHE A 46 5.28 -3.87 2.25
C PHE A 46 4.02 -3.10 1.80
N LYS A 47 4.21 -1.89 1.24
CA LYS A 47 3.19 -1.21 0.43
C LYS A 47 3.65 -1.10 -1.01
N GLY A 48 2.83 -1.56 -1.96
CA GLY A 48 3.09 -1.41 -3.39
C GLY A 48 2.50 -2.54 -4.26
N ILE A 49 2.90 -2.58 -5.53
CA ILE A 49 2.38 -3.56 -6.51
C ILE A 49 3.09 -4.92 -6.48
N LYS A 50 4.34 -4.99 -6.04
CA LYS A 50 5.17 -6.22 -6.13
C LYS A 50 6.08 -6.36 -4.93
N ALA A 51 5.65 -7.16 -3.94
CA ALA A 51 6.43 -7.37 -2.72
C ALA A 51 7.73 -8.15 -3.01
N PRO A 52 8.90 -7.72 -2.48
CA PRO A 52 10.18 -8.37 -2.77
C PRO A 52 10.28 -9.82 -2.26
N PHE A 53 9.47 -10.15 -1.24
CA PHE A 53 9.34 -11.50 -0.68
C PHE A 53 8.34 -12.41 -1.42
N SER A 54 7.56 -11.88 -2.37
CA SER A 54 6.59 -12.67 -3.17
C SER A 54 6.83 -12.46 -4.66
N ARG A 55 7.96 -13.01 -5.15
CA ARG A 55 8.46 -12.77 -6.52
C ARG A 55 7.52 -13.24 -7.64
N GLN A 56 6.61 -14.16 -7.33
CA GLN A 56 5.64 -14.75 -8.26
C GLN A 56 4.36 -13.92 -8.42
N LEU A 57 4.09 -12.98 -7.51
CA LEU A 57 2.87 -12.17 -7.50
C LEU A 57 3.16 -10.72 -7.89
N SER A 58 2.22 -10.12 -8.62
CA SER A 58 2.15 -8.69 -8.89
C SER A 58 0.70 -8.27 -8.90
N TYR A 59 0.39 -7.19 -8.20
CA TYR A 59 -0.94 -6.60 -8.09
C TYR A 59 -1.13 -5.51 -9.15
N THR A 60 -2.39 -5.21 -9.45
CA THR A 60 -2.82 -4.15 -10.37
C THR A 60 -3.02 -2.79 -9.68
N GLU A 61 -2.86 -2.73 -8.35
CA GLU A 61 -2.88 -1.53 -7.52
C GLU A 61 -1.88 -1.65 -6.37
N GLU A 62 -1.54 -0.52 -5.72
CA GLU A 62 -0.66 -0.53 -4.55
C GLU A 62 -1.39 -1.07 -3.32
N CYS A 63 -1.04 -2.29 -2.93
CA CYS A 63 -1.62 -2.99 -1.79
C CYS A 63 -0.77 -2.81 -0.52
N TYR A 64 -1.41 -2.84 0.65
CA TYR A 64 -0.77 -3.13 1.93
C TYR A 64 -0.69 -4.64 2.09
N ILE A 65 0.52 -5.17 2.14
CA ILE A 65 0.84 -6.60 2.07
C ILE A 65 1.62 -7.01 3.32
N MET A 66 1.21 -8.10 3.95
CA MET A 66 2.00 -8.81 4.97
C MET A 66 2.41 -10.19 4.47
N LYS A 67 3.48 -10.76 5.04
CA LYS A 67 3.77 -12.18 4.90
C LYS A 67 2.67 -12.98 5.61
N ASP A 68 2.26 -14.10 5.03
CA ASP A 68 1.31 -14.99 5.71
C ASP A 68 1.99 -15.62 6.94
N PRO A 69 1.46 -15.44 8.17
CA PRO A 69 2.08 -15.95 9.40
C PRO A 69 1.83 -17.45 9.62
N PHE A 70 0.92 -18.07 8.86
CA PHE A 70 0.61 -19.50 8.91
C PHE A 70 1.34 -20.31 7.83
N SER A 71 1.89 -19.64 6.83
CA SER A 71 2.69 -20.23 5.77
C SER A 71 4.05 -20.74 6.24
N LEU A 72 4.54 -21.79 5.58
CA LEU A 72 5.89 -22.29 5.81
C LEU A 72 6.94 -21.23 5.40
N PRO A 73 8.06 -21.12 6.15
CA PRO A 73 9.14 -20.20 5.82
C PRO A 73 9.60 -20.34 4.36
N ASN A 74 9.94 -19.20 3.74
CA ASN A 74 10.44 -19.08 2.36
C ASN A 74 9.47 -19.50 1.24
N LYS A 75 8.18 -19.74 1.52
CA LYS A 75 7.17 -19.95 0.46
C LYS A 75 6.81 -18.70 -0.33
N GLY A 76 6.98 -17.52 0.26
CA GLY A 76 6.62 -16.24 -0.37
C GLY A 76 5.10 -16.00 -0.48
N GLU A 77 4.33 -16.73 0.32
CA GLU A 77 2.89 -16.56 0.50
C GLU A 77 2.60 -15.29 1.33
N VAL A 78 1.52 -14.60 0.98
CA VAL A 78 1.24 -13.24 1.44
C VAL A 78 -0.26 -12.99 1.60
N LEU A 79 -0.61 -12.09 2.51
CA LEU A 79 -1.96 -11.60 2.72
C LEU A 79 -2.05 -10.13 2.32
N VAL A 80 -3.12 -9.76 1.61
CA VAL A 80 -3.45 -8.36 1.30
C VAL A 80 -4.42 -7.84 2.35
N LEU A 81 -4.01 -6.86 3.14
CA LEU A 81 -4.86 -6.23 4.15
C LEU A 81 -5.86 -5.25 3.52
N GLY A 82 -5.42 -4.52 2.49
CA GLY A 82 -6.20 -3.48 1.84
C GLY A 82 -5.38 -2.64 0.87
N ALA A 83 -5.95 -1.52 0.43
CA ALA A 83 -5.28 -0.50 -0.38
C ALA A 83 -5.92 0.88 -0.13
N ASP A 84 -5.42 1.92 -0.77
CA ASP A 84 -6.01 3.26 -0.69
C ASP A 84 -7.26 3.36 -1.57
N CYS A 85 -8.33 3.99 -1.07
CA CYS A 85 -9.47 4.35 -1.90
C CYS A 85 -9.04 5.35 -3.00
N ASN A 86 -9.26 5.02 -4.27
CA ASN A 86 -8.80 5.84 -5.39
C ASN A 86 -9.31 7.30 -5.36
N PHE A 87 -10.53 7.54 -4.83
CA PHE A 87 -11.12 8.87 -4.72
C PHE A 87 -10.64 9.63 -3.48
N CYS A 88 -10.91 9.11 -2.27
CA CYS A 88 -10.68 9.85 -1.03
C CYS A 88 -9.31 9.58 -0.37
N LYS A 89 -8.47 8.73 -0.97
CA LYS A 89 -7.13 8.32 -0.51
C LYS A 89 -7.05 7.72 0.91
N LYS A 90 -8.20 7.42 1.52
CA LYS A 90 -8.29 6.73 2.81
C LYS A 90 -7.89 5.27 2.66
N ILE A 91 -7.10 4.80 3.62
CA ILE A 91 -6.69 3.38 3.75
C ILE A 91 -7.93 2.54 4.07
N VAL A 92 -8.21 1.52 3.27
CA VAL A 92 -9.39 0.66 3.43
C VAL A 92 -9.09 -0.81 3.22
N CYS A 93 -9.65 -1.65 4.08
CA CYS A 93 -9.48 -3.10 4.02
C CYS A 93 -10.33 -3.73 2.90
N LEU A 94 -10.06 -5.00 2.61
CA LEU A 94 -10.82 -5.78 1.63
C LEU A 94 -12.35 -5.70 1.88
N GLU A 95 -12.76 -5.79 3.15
CA GLU A 95 -14.16 -5.78 3.59
C GLU A 95 -14.86 -4.41 3.57
N CYS A 96 -14.10 -3.32 3.62
CA CYS A 96 -14.63 -1.95 3.58
C CYS A 96 -14.49 -1.30 2.20
N SER A 97 -14.22 -2.10 1.17
CA SER A 97 -13.99 -1.63 -0.19
C SER A 97 -14.46 -2.62 -1.26
N ILE A 98 -14.50 -2.14 -2.50
CA ILE A 98 -14.62 -2.97 -3.70
C ILE A 98 -13.44 -2.66 -4.64
N TYR A 99 -13.03 -3.64 -5.44
CA TYR A 99 -12.07 -3.45 -6.52
C TYR A 99 -12.75 -3.61 -7.88
N PHE A 100 -12.63 -2.60 -8.73
CA PHE A 100 -13.04 -2.66 -10.14
C PHE A 100 -12.07 -1.81 -10.97
N GLY A 101 -10.94 -2.40 -11.38
CA GLY A 101 -9.81 -1.70 -12.00
C GLY A 101 -9.02 -0.80 -11.03
N LYS A 102 -9.69 -0.21 -10.04
CA LYS A 102 -9.14 0.50 -8.88
C LYS A 102 -9.99 0.23 -7.64
N ARG A 103 -9.41 0.33 -6.44
CA ARG A 103 -10.17 0.24 -5.18
C ARG A 103 -11.00 1.47 -4.87
N LEU A 104 -12.22 1.22 -4.37
CA LEU A 104 -13.14 2.23 -3.87
C LEU A 104 -13.62 1.80 -2.48
N CYS A 105 -13.58 2.69 -1.49
CA CYS A 105 -14.28 2.44 -0.24
C CYS A 105 -15.80 2.40 -0.48
N LEU A 106 -16.55 1.67 0.35
CA LEU A 106 -18.01 1.50 0.15
C LEU A 106 -18.76 2.84 0.06
N LYS A 107 -18.34 3.87 0.82
CA LYS A 107 -18.93 5.22 0.73
C LYS A 107 -18.71 5.85 -0.64
N CYS A 108 -17.47 5.85 -1.15
CA CYS A 108 -17.17 6.39 -2.49
C CYS A 108 -17.81 5.57 -3.61
N ALA A 109 -17.90 4.24 -3.47
CA ALA A 109 -18.60 3.37 -4.41
C ALA A 109 -20.10 3.66 -4.46
N SER A 110 -20.74 3.92 -3.31
CA SER A 110 -22.15 4.33 -3.22
C SER A 110 -22.39 5.69 -3.88
N SER A 111 -21.61 6.71 -3.51
CA SER A 111 -21.77 8.07 -4.06
C SER A 111 -21.53 8.17 -5.57
N ASN A 112 -20.75 7.24 -6.14
CA ASN A 112 -20.44 7.19 -7.57
C ASN A 112 -21.09 6.00 -8.28
N ILE A 113 -22.11 5.37 -7.69
CA ILE A 113 -22.66 4.08 -8.17
C ILE A 113 -23.10 4.13 -9.64
N GLN A 114 -23.63 5.26 -10.11
CA GLN A 114 -24.05 5.44 -11.52
C GLN A 114 -22.90 5.42 -12.52
N ASN A 115 -21.66 5.70 -12.08
CA ASN A 115 -20.45 5.63 -12.89
C ASN A 115 -19.79 4.24 -12.83
N LEU A 116 -20.39 3.28 -12.12
CA LEU A 116 -19.92 1.90 -12.00
C LEU A 116 -20.84 0.95 -12.79
N PRO A 117 -20.32 -0.18 -13.32
CA PRO A 117 -21.13 -1.17 -14.01
C PRO A 117 -22.32 -1.64 -13.17
N SER A 118 -23.50 -1.75 -13.80
CA SER A 118 -24.76 -2.10 -13.14
C SER A 118 -24.69 -3.43 -12.37
N GLN A 119 -23.86 -4.37 -12.82
CA GLN A 119 -23.57 -5.65 -12.16
C GLN A 119 -23.02 -5.48 -10.73
N LEU A 120 -22.33 -4.38 -10.45
CA LEU A 120 -21.78 -4.10 -9.10
C LEU A 120 -22.80 -3.45 -8.17
N HIS A 121 -23.89 -2.87 -8.68
CA HIS A 121 -24.79 -2.02 -7.89
C HIS A 121 -25.44 -2.77 -6.73
N SER A 122 -25.93 -3.99 -6.98
CA SER A 122 -26.54 -4.83 -5.94
C SER A 122 -25.52 -5.24 -4.87
N LYS A 123 -24.29 -5.59 -5.29
CA LYS A 123 -23.21 -5.94 -4.35
C LYS A 123 -22.83 -4.75 -3.45
N ILE A 124 -22.67 -3.56 -4.03
CA ILE A 124 -22.38 -2.33 -3.27
C ILE A 124 -23.49 -2.06 -2.24
N LYS A 125 -24.76 -2.14 -2.65
CA LYS A 125 -25.91 -1.90 -1.76
C LYS A 125 -25.99 -2.90 -0.61
N ASN A 126 -25.67 -4.18 -0.84
CA ASN A 126 -25.67 -5.20 0.22
C ASN A 126 -24.52 -5.00 1.20
N LEU A 127 -23.29 -4.80 0.70
CA LEU A 127 -22.11 -4.55 1.53
C LEU A 127 -22.25 -3.30 2.41
N ILE A 128 -23.03 -2.30 2.01
CA ILE A 128 -23.32 -1.12 2.84
C ILE A 128 -24.26 -1.50 3.99
N LYS A 129 -25.38 -2.19 3.70
CA LYS A 129 -26.33 -2.64 4.73
C LYS A 129 -25.66 -3.51 5.80
N GLU A 130 -24.78 -4.42 5.37
CA GLU A 130 -24.00 -5.31 6.25
C GLU A 130 -22.98 -4.59 7.14
N LYS A 131 -22.64 -3.31 6.86
CA LYS A 131 -21.74 -2.49 7.71
C LYS A 131 -22.48 -1.44 8.54
N ASP A 132 -23.73 -1.14 8.20
CA ASP A 132 -24.61 -0.24 8.95
C ASP A 132 -25.54 -1.01 9.94
N SER A 133 -25.43 -2.34 10.00
CA SER A 133 -26.17 -3.25 10.91
C SER A 133 -25.27 -3.76 12.05
#